data_AF-A0A1F7CXP8-F1
#
_entry.id   AF-A0A1F7CXP8-F1
#
_cell.length_a   1.000
_cell.length_b   1.000
_cell.length_c   1.000
_cell.angle_alpha   90.00
_cell.angle_beta   90.00
_cell.angle_gamma   90.00
#
_symmetry.space_group_name_H-M   'P 1'
#
loop_
_entity.id
_entity.type
_entity.pdbx_description
1 polymer ?
#
loop_
_entity_poly.entity_id
_entity_poly.type
_entity_poly.pdbx_seq_one_letter_code
_entity_poly.pdbx_strand_id
1 'polypeptide(L)'
;MQQWKRKISWSGFVLVALLLFVGYQAVTMPKGRVRTPVYPHDGDPCTGEPIVVEYEYDGELLGPHECVVQCSQETARYILYTNGMATQCEPLPGCNDWGEDNGIMCTPPESR
;
A
#
# COMPACT_ATOMS: atom_id res chain seq x y z
N MET A 1 31.84 -56.08 -9.45
CA MET A 1 30.92 -55.18 -10.19
C MET A 1 30.30 -54.22 -9.18
N GLN A 2 30.72 -52.97 -9.22
CA GLN A 2 30.59 -51.98 -8.15
C GLN A 2 29.21 -51.29 -8.22
N GLN A 3 28.41 -51.45 -7.17
CA GLN A 3 27.07 -50.85 -7.08
C GLN A 3 27.16 -49.33 -6.95
N TRP A 4 26.83 -48.63 -8.04
CA TRP A 4 26.76 -47.18 -8.11
C TRP A 4 25.42 -46.70 -7.52
N LYS A 5 25.26 -46.79 -6.20
CA LYS A 5 24.13 -46.15 -5.52
C LYS A 5 24.39 -44.65 -5.48
N ARG A 6 23.82 -43.90 -6.45
CA ARG A 6 23.69 -42.45 -6.37
C ARG A 6 23.04 -42.11 -5.02
N LYS A 7 23.82 -41.58 -4.08
CA LYS A 7 23.30 -41.01 -2.84
C LYS A 7 22.53 -39.76 -3.23
N ILE A 8 21.24 -39.92 -3.46
CA ILE A 8 20.34 -38.80 -3.68
C ILE A 8 20.38 -37.97 -2.40
N SER A 9 21.04 -36.82 -2.50
CA SER A 9 21.14 -35.88 -1.39
C SER A 9 19.76 -35.28 -1.16
N TRP A 10 19.13 -35.63 -0.05
CA TRP A 10 17.83 -35.10 0.38
C TRP A 10 17.83 -33.56 0.38
N SER A 11 18.95 -32.95 0.76
CA SER A 11 19.16 -31.50 0.73
C SER A 11 19.01 -30.93 -0.69
N GLY A 12 19.48 -31.65 -1.70
CA GLY A 12 19.34 -31.25 -3.10
C GLY A 12 17.88 -31.29 -3.58
N PHE A 13 17.12 -32.31 -3.15
CA PHE A 13 15.69 -32.40 -3.47
C PHE A 13 14.88 -31.29 -2.82
N VAL A 14 15.16 -30.97 -1.56
CA VAL A 14 14.48 -29.89 -0.83
C VAL A 14 14.75 -28.54 -1.51
N LEU A 15 16.00 -28.26 -1.90
CA LEU A 15 16.34 -27.02 -2.58
C LEU A 15 15.62 -26.91 -3.95
N VAL A 16 15.60 -27.99 -4.72
CA VAL A 16 14.89 -28.01 -6.01
C VAL A 16 13.39 -27.79 -5.83
N ALA A 17 12.78 -28.42 -4.81
CA ALA A 17 11.37 -28.24 -4.51
C ALA A 17 11.05 -26.79 -4.09
N LEU A 18 11.89 -26.17 -3.26
CA LEU A 18 11.76 -24.76 -2.88
C LEU A 18 11.85 -23.83 -4.10
N LEU A 19 12.82 -24.06 -4.98
CA LEU A 19 12.99 -23.27 -6.20
C LEU A 19 11.79 -23.41 -7.15
N LEU A 20 11.27 -24.63 -7.32
CA LEU A 20 10.06 -24.86 -8.12
C LEU A 20 8.84 -24.19 -7.51
N PHE A 21 8.70 -24.18 -6.18
CA PHE A 21 7.61 -23.50 -5.49
C PHE A 21 7.68 -21.98 -5.69
N VAL A 22 8.86 -21.37 -5.53
CA VAL A 22 9.05 -19.93 -5.78
C VAL A 22 8.79 -19.59 -7.26
N GLY A 23 9.30 -20.41 -8.18
CA GLY A 23 9.04 -20.26 -9.62
C GLY A 23 7.55 -20.37 -9.96
N TYR A 24 6.84 -21.30 -9.34
CA TYR A 24 5.40 -21.45 -9.48
C TYR A 24 4.65 -20.20 -8.98
N GLN A 25 4.96 -19.71 -7.76
CA GLN A 25 4.37 -18.48 -7.23
C GLN A 25 4.58 -17.27 -8.16
N ALA A 26 5.77 -17.15 -8.76
CA ALA A 26 6.07 -16.06 -9.69
C ALA A 26 5.22 -16.09 -10.97
N VAL A 27 4.92 -17.28 -11.52
CA VAL A 27 4.13 -17.42 -12.75
C VAL A 27 2.62 -17.46 -12.51
N THR A 28 2.19 -17.89 -11.33
CA THR A 28 0.77 -17.97 -10.97
C THR A 28 0.27 -16.79 -10.15
N MET A 29 1.14 -15.83 -9.81
CA MET A 29 0.72 -14.60 -9.18
C MET A 29 -0.36 -13.92 -10.06
N PRO A 30 -1.54 -13.60 -9.50
CA PRO A 30 -2.61 -12.97 -10.27
C PRO A 30 -2.12 -11.68 -10.92
N LYS A 31 -2.24 -11.59 -12.25
CA LYS A 31 -1.90 -10.36 -13.04
C LYS A 31 -2.75 -9.12 -12.66
N GLY A 32 -3.70 -9.28 -11.74
CA GLY A 32 -4.64 -8.24 -11.31
C GLY A 32 -4.14 -7.34 -10.18
N ARG A 33 -2.93 -7.52 -9.65
CA ARG A 33 -2.38 -6.63 -8.62
C ARG A 33 -1.15 -5.91 -9.15
N VAL A 34 -1.06 -4.63 -8.81
CA VAL A 34 -0.07 -3.65 -9.24
C VAL A 34 -0.32 -3.08 -10.64
N ARG A 35 -1.46 -2.40 -10.82
CA ARG A 35 -1.31 -1.08 -11.48
C ARG A 35 -0.40 -0.28 -10.54
N THR A 36 0.68 0.29 -11.06
CA THR A 36 1.48 1.24 -10.29
C THR A 36 0.51 2.23 -9.65
N PRO A 37 0.49 2.37 -8.31
CA PRO A 37 -0.40 3.32 -7.68
C PRO A 37 -0.12 4.70 -8.27
N VAL A 38 -1.18 5.39 -8.69
CA VAL A 38 -1.08 6.77 -9.14
C VAL A 38 -1.23 7.62 -7.90
N TYR A 39 -0.12 8.20 -7.46
CA TYR A 39 -0.13 9.17 -6.37
C TYR A 39 -0.66 10.50 -6.89
N PRO A 40 -1.55 11.18 -6.13
CA PRO A 40 -2.02 12.50 -6.49
C PRO A 40 -0.90 13.53 -6.35
N HIS A 41 -1.04 14.61 -7.12
CA HIS A 41 -0.20 15.79 -7.04
C HIS A 41 -0.89 16.87 -6.22
N ASP A 42 -0.12 17.88 -5.83
CA ASP A 42 -0.64 19.01 -5.08
C ASP A 42 -1.75 19.74 -5.84
N GLY A 43 -2.89 19.95 -5.18
CA GLY A 43 -4.09 20.56 -5.73
C GLY A 43 -5.03 19.61 -6.48
N ASP A 44 -4.65 18.34 -6.72
CA ASP A 44 -5.56 17.36 -7.33
C ASP A 44 -6.82 17.17 -6.45
N PRO A 45 -7.97 16.79 -7.03
CA PRO A 45 -9.15 16.46 -6.23
C PRO A 45 -8.88 15.28 -5.29
N CYS A 46 -9.32 15.37 -4.03
CA CYS A 46 -9.28 14.25 -3.11
C CYS A 46 -10.17 13.11 -3.60
N THR A 47 -9.72 11.88 -3.40
CA THR A 47 -10.42 10.66 -3.77
C THR A 47 -10.82 9.86 -2.53
N GLY A 48 -12.00 9.25 -2.58
CA GLY A 48 -12.49 8.40 -1.49
C GLY A 48 -13.34 9.13 -0.44
N GLU A 49 -13.45 8.55 0.74
CA GLU A 49 -14.22 9.10 1.85
C GLU A 49 -13.35 9.93 2.80
N PRO A 50 -13.87 11.04 3.37
CA PRO A 50 -13.12 11.83 4.33
C PRO A 50 -12.89 11.08 5.64
N ILE A 51 -11.72 11.32 6.23
CA ILE A 51 -11.41 11.14 7.65
C ILE A 51 -11.41 12.55 8.25
N VAL A 52 -12.50 12.93 8.91
CA VAL A 52 -12.62 14.25 9.52
C VAL A 52 -11.91 14.25 10.85
N VAL A 53 -10.87 15.06 10.98
CA VAL A 53 -10.08 15.19 12.21
C VAL A 53 -10.44 16.47 12.97
N GLU A 54 -10.18 16.49 14.28
CA GLU A 54 -10.52 17.61 15.16
C GLU A 54 -9.39 18.65 15.31
N TYR A 55 -8.34 18.53 14.49
CA TYR A 55 -7.18 19.42 14.50
C TYR A 55 -6.93 20.02 13.12
N GLU A 56 -6.17 21.12 13.11
CA GLU A 56 -5.74 21.81 11.89
C GLU A 56 -4.52 21.11 11.30
N TYR A 57 -4.37 21.14 9.98
CA TYR A 57 -3.08 20.80 9.38
C TYR A 57 -2.07 21.91 9.70
N ASP A 58 -0.98 21.53 10.36
CA ASP A 58 0.10 22.42 10.81
C ASP A 58 1.42 22.21 10.03
N GLY A 59 1.48 21.20 9.16
CA GLY A 59 2.67 20.85 8.38
C GLY A 59 3.69 20.00 9.14
N GLU A 60 3.35 19.47 10.32
CA GLU A 60 4.19 18.51 11.01
C GLU A 60 4.10 17.13 10.34
N LEU A 61 5.25 16.46 10.20
CA LEU A 61 5.38 15.15 9.53
C LEU A 61 5.25 13.95 10.50
N LEU A 62 4.82 14.20 11.73
CA LEU A 62 4.71 13.20 12.80
C LEU A 62 3.34 13.27 13.48
N GLY A 63 2.32 13.67 12.72
CA GLY A 63 0.94 13.65 13.17
C GLY A 63 0.43 12.23 13.46
N PRO A 64 -0.80 12.12 13.99
CA PRO A 64 -1.48 10.84 14.13
C PRO A 64 -1.59 10.10 12.79
N HIS A 65 -1.46 8.77 12.84
CA HIS A 65 -1.54 7.92 11.65
C HIS A 65 -3.00 7.64 11.23
N GLU A 66 -3.69 8.65 10.73
CA GLU A 66 -5.14 8.63 10.51
C GLU A 66 -5.57 7.66 9.40
N CYS A 67 -4.76 7.54 8.34
CA CYS A 67 -5.01 6.67 7.20
C CYS A 67 -4.98 5.17 7.54
N VAL A 68 -4.57 4.77 8.76
CA VAL A 68 -4.54 3.38 9.23
C VAL A 68 -5.87 2.64 9.05
N VAL A 69 -7.00 3.37 9.11
CA VAL A 69 -8.33 2.79 8.93
C VAL A 69 -8.51 2.15 7.54
N GLN A 70 -7.83 2.68 6.52
CA GLN A 70 -7.85 2.18 5.15
C GLN A 70 -7.31 0.74 5.05
N CYS A 71 -6.34 0.37 5.89
CA CYS A 71 -5.77 -0.97 5.92
C CYS A 71 -6.80 -2.06 6.30
N SER A 72 -7.84 -1.71 7.07
CA SER A 72 -8.90 -2.65 7.47
C SER A 72 -10.13 -2.61 6.56
N GLN A 73 -10.39 -1.46 5.94
CA GLN A 73 -11.62 -1.20 5.19
C GLN A 73 -11.47 -1.37 3.68
N GLU A 74 -10.23 -1.47 3.16
CA GLU A 74 -9.92 -1.55 1.74
C GLU A 74 -10.60 -0.44 0.90
N THR A 75 -10.84 0.72 1.50
CA THR A 75 -11.54 1.86 0.90
C THR A 75 -10.61 3.06 0.88
N ALA A 76 -10.51 3.75 -0.26
CA ALA A 76 -9.69 4.95 -0.39
C ALA A 76 -10.21 6.06 0.54
N ARG A 77 -9.29 6.75 1.21
CA ARG A 77 -9.57 7.81 2.19
C ARG A 77 -8.69 9.04 1.96
N TYR A 78 -9.11 10.17 2.49
CA TYR A 78 -8.30 11.39 2.62
C TYR A 78 -8.56 12.03 3.99
N ILE A 79 -7.60 12.77 4.53
CA ILE A 79 -7.75 13.47 5.81
C ILE A 79 -8.35 14.84 5.53
N LEU A 80 -9.39 15.22 6.28
CA LEU A 80 -10.02 16.54 6.20
C LEU A 80 -9.84 17.26 7.54
N TYR A 81 -9.05 18.32 7.53
CA TYR A 81 -8.69 19.08 8.72
C TYR A 81 -9.72 20.19 9.01
N THR A 82 -9.75 20.68 10.24
CA THR A 82 -10.75 21.68 10.69
C THR A 82 -10.64 23.03 9.98
N ASN A 83 -9.47 23.37 9.44
CA ASN A 83 -9.23 24.57 8.63
C ASN A 83 -9.62 24.41 7.15
N GLY A 84 -10.24 23.28 6.79
CA GLY A 84 -10.72 23.00 5.43
C GLY A 84 -9.66 22.51 4.46
N MET A 85 -8.40 22.38 4.90
CA MET A 85 -7.37 21.70 4.12
C MET A 85 -7.58 20.19 4.12
N ALA A 86 -6.97 19.49 3.17
CA ALA A 86 -7.01 18.04 3.10
C ALA A 86 -5.75 17.45 2.45
N THR A 87 -5.37 16.27 2.90
CA THR A 87 -4.24 15.49 2.37
C THR A 87 -4.74 14.10 1.97
N GLN A 88 -4.20 13.53 0.89
CA GLN A 88 -4.61 12.21 0.42
C GLN A 88 -3.86 11.09 1.15
N CYS A 89 -4.57 10.07 1.63
CA CYS A 89 -3.94 8.81 2.05
C CYS A 89 -3.21 8.12 0.88
N GLU A 90 -2.27 7.24 1.20
CA GLU A 90 -1.61 6.42 0.19
C GLU A 90 -2.62 5.65 -0.67
N PRO A 91 -2.45 5.56 -2.00
CA PRO A 91 -3.32 4.73 -2.82
C PRO A 91 -3.32 3.27 -2.35
N LEU A 92 -4.50 2.64 -2.36
CA LEU A 92 -4.66 1.23 -2.01
C LEU A 92 -3.66 0.34 -2.80
N PRO A 93 -3.05 -0.68 -2.15
CA PRO A 93 -3.36 -1.21 -0.82
C PRO A 93 -2.61 -0.50 0.33
N GLY A 94 -1.93 0.62 0.07
CA GLY A 94 -1.28 1.39 1.12
C GLY A 94 -2.28 1.96 2.13
N CYS A 95 -1.79 2.40 3.28
CA CYS A 95 -2.60 3.08 4.29
C CYS A 95 -1.82 4.14 5.07
N ASN A 96 -0.73 4.63 4.48
CA ASN A 96 0.06 5.73 5.05
C ASN A 96 -0.58 7.09 4.81
N ASP A 97 -0.28 8.06 5.66
CA ASP A 97 -0.67 9.48 5.51
C ASP A 97 0.20 10.16 4.45
N TRP A 98 0.37 9.51 3.30
CA TRP A 98 1.37 9.87 2.29
C TRP A 98 1.28 11.35 1.86
N GLY A 99 0.07 11.88 1.69
CA GLY A 99 -0.12 13.29 1.36
C GLY A 99 0.39 14.23 2.46
N GLU A 100 0.09 13.93 3.72
CA GLU A 100 0.61 14.68 4.88
C GLU A 100 2.13 14.56 4.98
N ASP A 101 2.67 13.34 4.91
CA ASP A 101 4.11 13.04 4.97
C ASP A 101 4.94 13.73 3.86
N ASN A 102 4.29 14.08 2.74
CA ASN A 102 4.94 14.73 1.60
C ASN A 102 4.51 16.21 1.44
N GLY A 103 3.68 16.74 2.33
CA GLY A 103 3.15 18.11 2.23
C GLY A 103 2.33 18.35 0.96
N ILE A 104 1.63 17.33 0.48
CA ILE A 104 0.81 17.35 -0.73
C ILE A 104 -0.66 17.50 -0.33
N MET A 105 -1.27 18.61 -0.76
CA MET A 105 -2.67 18.91 -0.51
C MET A 105 -3.54 18.39 -1.65
N CYS A 106 -4.75 17.97 -1.31
CA CYS A 106 -5.79 17.68 -2.28
C CYS A 106 -7.01 18.59 -2.03
N THR A 107 -7.80 18.83 -3.07
CA THR A 107 -9.03 19.62 -2.98
C THR A 107 -10.20 18.72 -2.61
N PRO A 108 -10.85 18.87 -1.46
CA PRO A 108 -12.03 18.09 -1.11
C PRO A 108 -13.14 18.27 -2.16
N PRO A 109 -13.90 17.22 -2.51
CA PRO A 109 -15.08 17.41 -3.34
C PRO A 109 -16.06 18.35 -2.64
N GLU A 110 -16.64 19.30 -3.38
CA GLU A 110 -17.67 20.20 -2.84
C GLU A 110 -18.79 19.35 -2.22
N SER A 111 -19.09 19.59 -0.94
CA SER A 111 -20.23 18.96 -0.27
C SER A 111 -21.51 19.33 -1.03
N ARG A 112 -22.18 18.35 -1.63
CA ARG A 112 -23.54 18.54 -2.14
C ARG A 112 -24.53 18.72 -1.02
#